data_AF-A0A662VI45-F1
#
_entry.id   AF-A0A662VI45-F1
#
_cell.length_a   1.000
_cell.length_b   1.000
_cell.length_c   1.000
_cell.angle_alpha   90.00
_cell.angle_beta   90.00
_cell.angle_gamma   90.00
#
_symmetry.space_group_name_H-M   'P 1'
#
loop_
_entity.id
_entity.type
_entity.pdbx_description
1 polymer ?
#
loop_
_entity_poly.entity_id
_entity_poly.type
_entity_poly.pdbx_seq_one_letter_code
_entity_poly.pdbx_strand_id
1 'polypeptide(L)'
;MITGNKYLDEVIRDARTILFYGTAGSGKTTMLMKIATNICKNPMDKCLYISTEETLHYERVARNARKYINVWFTEIYDFNELLNFTLLKLPYIPLKHVFVDSINSLYRVISYEEESITKYGLLLAALRHKVGES
;
A
#
# COMPACT_ATOMS: atom_id res chain seq x y z
N MET A 1 10.10 -8.85 8.89
CA MET A 1 8.87 -8.86 8.06
C MET A 1 8.50 -10.31 7.75
N ILE A 2 7.22 -10.67 7.61
CA ILE A 2 6.81 -12.04 7.22
C ILE A 2 6.02 -11.94 5.91
N THR A 3 6.67 -12.24 4.80
CA THR A 3 6.08 -12.26 3.45
C THR A 3 5.57 -13.64 3.07
N GLY A 4 6.07 -14.68 3.76
CA GLY A 4 5.84 -16.08 3.39
C GLY A 4 6.92 -16.65 2.46
N ASN A 5 7.99 -15.91 2.21
CA ASN A 5 9.21 -16.38 1.58
C ASN A 5 10.42 -15.95 2.44
N LYS A 6 11.16 -16.92 3.00
CA LYS A 6 12.27 -16.63 3.93
C LYS A 6 13.39 -15.80 3.31
N TYR A 7 13.75 -16.09 2.06
CA TYR A 7 14.80 -15.35 1.36
C TYR A 7 14.39 -13.89 1.16
N LEU A 8 13.13 -13.67 0.78
CA LEU A 8 12.59 -12.32 0.66
C LEU A 8 12.54 -11.60 2.01
N ASP A 9 12.16 -12.30 3.08
CA ASP A 9 12.10 -11.76 4.44
C ASP A 9 13.47 -11.27 4.92
N GLU A 10 14.56 -11.95 4.52
CA GLU A 10 15.93 -11.52 4.78
C GLU A 10 16.29 -10.25 4.01
N VAL A 11 15.98 -10.20 2.71
CA VAL A 11 16.31 -9.06 1.84
C VAL A 11 15.64 -7.77 2.29
N ILE A 12 14.39 -7.84 2.75
CA ILE A 12 13.59 -6.65 3.09
C ILE A 12 13.51 -6.38 4.60
N ARG A 13 14.23 -7.15 5.43
CA ARG A 13 14.05 -7.16 6.89
C ARG A 13 14.06 -5.77 7.52
N ASP A 14 15.01 -4.95 7.06
CA ASP A 14 15.30 -3.63 7.63
C ASP A 14 14.78 -2.49 6.72
N ALA A 15 14.03 -2.82 5.67
CA ALA A 15 13.46 -1.86 4.74
C ALA A 15 12.21 -1.20 5.32
N ARG A 16 12.22 0.14 5.44
CA ARG A 16 11.05 0.93 5.84
C ARG A 16 10.06 1.18 4.71
N THR A 17 10.54 1.09 3.48
CA THR A 17 9.75 1.31 2.26
C THR A 17 10.18 0.26 1.24
N ILE A 18 9.21 -0.40 0.63
CA ILE A 18 9.44 -1.51 -0.29
C ILE A 18 8.60 -1.29 -1.53
N LEU A 19 9.24 -1.35 -2.69
CA LEU A 19 8.58 -1.28 -3.99
C LEU A 19 8.57 -2.66 -4.63
N PHE A 20 7.39 -3.21 -4.86
CA PHE A 20 7.20 -4.41 -5.68
C PHE A 20 6.81 -4.00 -7.10
N TYR A 21 7.67 -4.27 -8.08
CA TYR A 21 7.45 -3.96 -9.49
C TYR A 21 7.55 -5.21 -10.37
N GLY A 22 6.94 -5.17 -11.56
CA GLY A 22 6.90 -6.30 -12.49
C GLY A 22 5.75 -6.21 -13.48
N THR A 23 5.74 -7.11 -14.47
CA THR A 23 4.72 -7.15 -15.54
C THR A 23 3.30 -7.41 -15.01
N ALA A 24 2.28 -6.99 -15.75
CA ALA A 24 0.89 -7.31 -15.41
C ALA A 24 0.69 -8.83 -15.30
N GLY A 25 -0.11 -9.28 -14.33
CA GLY A 25 -0.32 -10.72 -14.08
C GLY A 25 0.83 -11.43 -13.33
N SER A 26 1.94 -10.76 -13.02
CA SER A 26 3.09 -11.38 -12.30
C SER A 26 2.81 -11.75 -10.83
N GLY A 27 1.62 -11.43 -10.30
CA GLY A 27 1.21 -11.77 -8.94
C GLY A 27 1.48 -10.72 -7.86
N LYS A 28 1.82 -9.47 -8.23
CA LYS A 28 2.09 -8.35 -7.27
C LYS A 28 0.97 -8.15 -6.24
N THR A 29 -0.27 -7.97 -6.70
CA THR A 29 -1.46 -7.84 -5.83
C THR A 29 -1.61 -9.04 -4.90
N THR A 30 -1.48 -10.26 -5.42
CA THR A 30 -1.57 -11.49 -4.62
C THR A 30 -0.49 -11.54 -3.54
N MET A 31 0.73 -11.13 -3.88
CA MET A 31 1.85 -11.05 -2.96
C MET A 31 1.59 -9.97 -1.89
N LEU A 32 1.16 -8.77 -2.27
CA LEU A 32 0.89 -7.68 -1.34
C LEU A 32 -0.23 -8.03 -0.35
N MET A 33 -1.33 -8.63 -0.84
CA MET A 33 -2.41 -9.15 0.01
C MET A 33 -1.91 -10.21 0.98
N LYS A 34 -1.06 -11.15 0.53
CA LYS A 34 -0.48 -12.18 1.40
C LYS A 34 0.42 -11.58 2.48
N ILE A 35 1.24 -10.60 2.12
CA ILE A 35 2.08 -9.85 3.06
C ILE A 35 1.19 -9.14 4.10
N ALA A 36 0.13 -8.45 3.67
CA ALA A 36 -0.80 -7.77 4.56
C ALA A 36 -1.41 -8.74 5.59
N THR A 37 -1.88 -9.92 5.17
CA THR A 37 -2.41 -10.93 6.11
C THR A 37 -1.37 -11.49 7.09
N ASN A 38 -0.10 -11.52 6.69
CA ASN A 38 0.96 -12.09 7.52
C ASN A 38 1.47 -11.12 8.58
N ILE A 39 1.49 -9.82 8.25
CA ILE A 39 2.02 -8.76 9.12
C ILE A 39 0.92 -8.19 10.01
N CYS A 40 -0.28 -7.99 9.48
CA CYS A 40 -1.39 -7.33 10.18
C CYS A 40 -2.17 -8.33 11.06
N LYS A 41 -1.47 -9.01 11.96
CA LYS A 41 -2.05 -10.04 12.84
C LYS A 41 -2.44 -9.50 14.21
N ASN A 42 -1.68 -8.54 14.72
CA ASN A 42 -1.93 -7.96 16.04
C ASN A 42 -3.11 -6.97 15.94
N PRO A 43 -4.17 -7.12 16.77
CA PRO A 43 -5.30 -6.18 16.78
C PRO A 43 -4.92 -4.71 17.03
N MET A 44 -3.80 -4.49 17.72
CA MET A 44 -3.24 -3.16 18.01
C MET A 44 -2.49 -2.56 16.80
N ASP A 45 -2.07 -3.38 15.86
CA ASP A 45 -1.30 -2.97 14.68
C ASP A 45 -2.23 -2.83 13.48
N LYS A 46 -2.94 -1.71 13.39
CA LYS A 46 -3.82 -1.44 12.25
C LYS A 46 -2.99 -1.20 10.98
N CYS A 47 -3.44 -1.81 9.89
CA CYS A 47 -2.86 -1.64 8.58
C CYS A 47 -3.88 -1.02 7.64
N LEU A 48 -3.40 -0.25 6.67
CA LEU A 48 -4.23 0.31 5.60
C LEU A 48 -3.80 -0.29 4.27
N TYR A 49 -4.77 -0.77 3.49
CA TYR A 49 -4.62 -1.18 2.11
C TYR A 49 -5.39 -0.20 1.23
N ILE A 50 -4.66 0.51 0.39
CA ILE A 50 -5.21 1.47 -0.58
C ILE A 50 -5.18 0.79 -1.96
N SER A 51 -6.37 0.51 -2.49
CA SER A 51 -6.52 0.10 -3.89
C SER A 51 -6.67 1.34 -4.77
N THR A 52 -5.84 1.46 -5.79
CA THR A 52 -5.95 2.51 -6.81
C THR A 52 -6.35 1.94 -8.18
N GLU A 53 -6.55 0.62 -8.22
CA GLU A 53 -7.11 -0.14 -9.32
C GLU A 53 -8.39 -0.84 -8.80
N GLU A 54 -9.12 -1.50 -9.69
CA GLU A 54 -10.44 -2.11 -9.44
C GLU A 54 -10.58 -2.95 -8.16
N THR A 55 -11.83 -3.23 -7.82
CA THR A 55 -12.37 -3.90 -6.64
C THR A 55 -12.01 -5.40 -6.48
N LEU A 56 -11.08 -5.92 -7.28
CA LEU A 56 -10.66 -7.34 -7.35
C LEU A 56 -10.21 -7.93 -6.00
N HIS A 57 -9.89 -7.09 -5.03
CA HIS A 57 -9.56 -7.49 -3.68
C HIS A 57 -10.79 -7.92 -2.85
N TYR A 58 -12.01 -7.43 -3.12
CA TYR A 58 -13.18 -7.76 -2.31
C TYR A 58 -13.57 -9.23 -2.37
N GLU A 59 -13.57 -9.86 -3.55
CA GLU A 59 -13.88 -11.29 -3.64
C GLU A 59 -12.89 -12.14 -2.82
N ARG A 60 -11.62 -11.76 -2.87
CA ARG A 60 -10.54 -12.44 -2.13
C ARG A 60 -10.66 -12.22 -0.63
N VAL A 61 -11.01 -11.01 -0.21
CA VAL A 61 -11.26 -10.67 1.19
C VAL A 61 -12.51 -11.39 1.70
N ALA A 62 -13.61 -11.37 0.95
CA ALA A 62 -14.87 -12.02 1.30
C ALA A 62 -14.70 -13.54 1.52
N ARG A 63 -13.91 -14.21 0.68
CA ARG A 63 -13.59 -15.64 0.85
C ARG A 63 -12.87 -15.96 2.16
N ASN A 64 -12.24 -14.99 2.81
CA ASN A 64 -11.44 -15.22 4.02
C ASN A 64 -11.37 -13.99 4.94
N ALA A 65 -12.51 -13.37 5.24
CA ALA A 65 -12.58 -12.08 5.92
C ALA A 65 -11.81 -12.04 7.26
N ARG A 66 -11.80 -13.15 8.01
CA ARG A 66 -11.05 -13.28 9.27
C ARG A 66 -9.54 -13.02 9.12
N LYS A 67 -8.95 -13.36 7.96
CA LYS A 67 -7.52 -13.13 7.70
C LYS A 67 -7.16 -11.66 7.53
N TYR A 68 -8.15 -10.82 7.26
CA TYR A 68 -7.98 -9.41 6.96
C TYR A 68 -8.59 -8.50 8.02
N ILE A 69 -8.95 -9.03 9.20
CA ILE A 69 -9.69 -8.30 10.24
C ILE A 69 -8.98 -7.05 10.77
N ASN A 70 -7.65 -6.98 10.65
CA ASN A 70 -6.84 -5.81 11.04
C ASN A 70 -6.33 -5.00 9.84
N VAL A 71 -6.84 -5.28 8.65
CA VAL A 71 -6.54 -4.52 7.42
C VAL A 71 -7.76 -3.69 7.09
N TRP A 72 -7.59 -2.38 7.13
CA TRP A 72 -8.58 -1.44 6.61
C TRP A 72 -8.38 -1.28 5.11
N PHE A 73 -9.46 -1.39 4.35
CA PHE A 73 -9.43 -1.24 2.90
C PHE A 73 -10.07 0.09 2.54
N THR A 74 -9.44 0.80 1.62
CA THR A 74 -9.98 2.00 1.00
C THR A 74 -9.61 2.01 -0.48
N GLU A 75 -10.39 2.73 -1.26
CA GLU A 75 -10.18 2.90 -2.69
C GLU A 75 -9.92 4.36 -2.99
N ILE A 76 -8.93 4.63 -3.84
CA ILE A 76 -8.58 5.98 -4.26
C ILE A 76 -8.20 5.93 -5.74
N TYR A 77 -9.07 6.48 -6.59
CA TYR A 77 -8.94 6.39 -8.06
C TYR A 77 -8.39 7.66 -8.70
N ASP A 78 -8.17 8.71 -7.92
CA ASP A 78 -7.60 9.97 -8.36
C ASP A 78 -6.24 10.24 -7.68
N PHE A 79 -5.30 10.76 -8.46
CA PHE A 79 -3.96 11.06 -7.96
C PHE A 79 -3.99 12.16 -6.88
N ASN A 80 -4.75 13.23 -7.10
CA ASN A 80 -4.82 14.34 -6.14
C ASN A 80 -5.55 13.90 -4.87
N GLU A 81 -6.55 13.03 -4.97
CA GLU A 81 -7.17 12.39 -3.82
C GLU A 81 -6.15 11.57 -3.01
N LEU A 82 -5.30 10.77 -3.66
CA LEU A 82 -4.26 10.00 -2.95
C LEU A 82 -3.25 10.92 -2.27
N LEU A 83 -2.84 11.99 -2.95
CA LEU A 83 -1.93 12.99 -2.40
C LEU A 83 -2.56 13.68 -1.19
N ASN A 84 -3.79 14.18 -1.31
CA ASN A 84 -4.53 14.82 -0.23
C ASN A 84 -4.77 13.87 0.95
N PHE A 85 -5.14 12.61 0.67
CA PHE A 85 -5.29 11.59 1.70
C PHE A 85 -3.98 11.37 2.45
N THR A 86 -2.87 11.22 1.73
CA THR A 86 -1.54 10.98 2.31
C THR A 86 -1.05 12.16 3.14
N LEU A 87 -1.28 13.40 2.69
CA LEU A 87 -0.80 14.60 3.37
C LEU A 87 -1.69 15.04 4.53
N LEU A 88 -3.02 14.90 4.40
CA LEU A 88 -3.97 15.55 5.31
C LEU A 88 -4.73 14.57 6.20
N LYS A 89 -4.89 13.30 5.80
CA LYS A 89 -5.67 12.31 6.55
C LYS A 89 -4.77 11.28 7.23
N LEU A 90 -3.88 10.66 6.45
CA LEU A 90 -2.98 9.60 6.92
C LEU A 90 -2.18 9.97 8.19
N PRO A 91 -1.72 11.22 8.41
CA PRO A 91 -1.01 11.61 9.63
C PRO A 91 -1.78 11.42 10.94
N TYR A 92 -3.11 11.41 10.87
CA TYR A 92 -3.98 11.31 12.04
C TYR A 92 -4.50 9.90 12.29
N ILE A 93 -4.09 8.93 11.46
CA ILE A 93 -4.52 7.54 11.55
C ILE A 93 -3.38 6.71 12.16
N PRO A 94 -3.59 6.04 13.31
CA PRO A 94 -2.55 5.25 13.96
C PRO A 94 -2.34 3.92 13.21
N LEU A 95 -1.59 3.97 12.12
CA LEU A 95 -1.29 2.83 11.25
C LEU A 95 0.16 2.40 11.41
N LYS A 96 0.40 1.09 11.45
CA LYS A 96 1.75 0.52 11.47
C LYS A 96 2.30 0.28 10.06
N HIS A 97 1.41 -0.07 9.13
CA HIS A 97 1.77 -0.38 7.75
C HIS A 97 0.73 0.17 6.78
N VAL A 98 1.22 0.69 5.66
CA VAL A 98 0.40 1.16 4.53
C VAL A 98 0.82 0.39 3.28
N PHE A 99 -0.17 -0.17 2.59
CA PHE A 99 -0.02 -0.87 1.32
C PHE A 99 -0.74 -0.06 0.24
N VAL A 100 -0.10 0.14 -0.91
CA VAL A 100 -0.69 0.86 -2.06
C VAL A 100 -0.59 -0.03 -3.29
N ASP A 101 -1.73 -0.40 -3.89
CA ASP A 101 -1.84 -1.28 -5.05
C ASP A 101 -2.76 -0.67 -6.13
N SER A 102 -2.26 -0.10 -7.22
CA SER A 102 -0.85 0.17 -7.56
C SER A 102 -0.60 1.67 -7.70
N ILE A 103 0.50 2.18 -7.16
CA ILE A 103 0.80 3.62 -7.26
C ILE A 103 1.00 4.09 -8.73
N ASN A 104 1.29 3.16 -9.64
CA ASN A 104 1.55 3.45 -11.04
C ASN A 104 0.27 3.71 -11.85
N SER A 105 -0.88 3.18 -11.43
CA SER A 105 -2.15 3.42 -12.14
C SER A 105 -2.48 4.92 -12.19
N LEU A 106 -2.32 5.60 -11.06
CA LEU A 106 -2.63 7.02 -10.92
C LEU A 106 -1.58 7.91 -11.59
N TYR A 107 -0.29 7.55 -11.50
CA TYR A 107 0.77 8.32 -12.15
C TYR A 107 0.63 8.35 -13.67
N ARG A 108 0.23 7.23 -14.30
CA ARG A 108 0.02 7.18 -15.76
C ARG A 108 -0.98 8.22 -16.25
N VAL A 109 -2.04 8.47 -15.47
CA VAL A 109 -3.10 9.43 -15.82
C VAL A 109 -2.56 10.86 -15.86
N ILE A 110 -1.73 11.23 -14.88
CA ILE A 110 -1.20 12.59 -14.75
C ILE A 110 0.15 12.81 -15.43
N SER A 111 0.74 11.78 -16.05
CA SER A 111 2.13 11.82 -16.53
C SER A 111 2.43 12.89 -17.60
N TYR A 112 1.40 13.40 -18.27
CA TYR A 112 1.50 14.47 -19.26
C TYR A 112 1.34 15.88 -18.66
N GLU A 113 0.94 15.98 -17.39
CA GLU A 113 0.78 17.26 -16.70
C GLU A 113 2.14 17.85 -16.31
N GLU A 114 2.21 19.18 -16.34
CA GLU A 114 3.29 19.94 -15.73
C GLU A 114 3.34 19.63 -14.21
N GLU A 115 4.54 19.54 -13.64
CA GLU A 115 4.79 19.19 -12.22
C GLU A 115 4.40 17.76 -11.77
N SER A 116 3.93 16.87 -12.66
CA SER A 116 3.53 15.50 -12.31
C SER A 116 4.61 14.72 -11.54
N ILE A 117 5.87 14.86 -11.93
CA ILE A 117 7.04 14.28 -11.25
C ILE A 117 7.20 14.83 -9.83
N THR A 118 7.02 16.14 -9.65
CA THR A 118 7.11 16.82 -8.35
C THR A 118 6.02 16.32 -7.41
N LYS A 119 4.78 16.24 -7.89
CA LYS A 119 3.64 15.70 -7.12
C LYS A 119 3.87 14.24 -6.73
N TYR A 120 4.39 13.43 -7.66
CA TYR A 120 4.74 12.04 -7.40
C TYR A 120 5.86 11.88 -6.36
N GLY A 121 6.91 12.70 -6.46
CA GLY A 121 7.99 12.75 -5.48
C GLY A 121 7.49 13.13 -4.08
N LEU A 122 6.59 14.11 -3.99
CA LEU A 122 5.96 14.53 -2.74
C LEU A 122 5.13 13.40 -2.11
N LEU A 123 4.33 12.70 -2.91
CA LEU A 123 3.54 11.55 -2.47
C LEU A 123 4.44 10.45 -1.85
N LEU A 124 5.51 10.06 -2.57
CA LEU A 124 6.44 9.05 -2.09
C LEU A 124 7.18 9.47 -0.81
N ALA A 125 7.59 10.74 -0.73
CA ALA A 125 8.24 11.27 0.46
C ALA A 125 7.31 11.26 1.67
N ALA A 126 6.04 11.65 1.49
CA ALA A 126 5.04 11.64 2.55
C ALA A 126 4.72 10.23 3.04
N LEU A 127 4.53 9.27 2.12
CA LEU A 127 4.34 7.85 2.46
C LEU A 127 5.54 7.28 3.23
N ARG A 128 6.76 7.63 2.84
CA ARG A 128 7.98 7.19 3.54
C ARG A 128 8.08 7.78 4.95
N HIS A 129 7.74 9.06 5.12
CA HIS A 129 7.87 9.74 6.41
C HIS A 129 6.92 9.16 7.47
N LYS A 130 5.68 8.84 7.09
CA LYS A 130 4.68 8.33 8.04
C LYS A 130 4.99 6.96 8.63
N VAL A 131 5.72 6.12 7.91
CA VAL A 131 6.12 4.79 8.39
C VAL A 131 7.39 4.85 9.27
N GLY A 132 7.95 6.05 9.52
CA GLY A 132 9.19 6.26 10.26
C GLY A 132 9.06 6.74 11.71
N GLU A 133 7.86 7.05 12.19
CA GLU A 133 7.61 7.63 13.53
C GLU A 133 7.11 6.60 14.57
N SER A 134 7.36 5.30 14.36
CA SER A 134 7.01 4.23 15.33
C SER A 134 8.18 3.82 16.20
#